data_AF-A0A8S2XSK6-F1
#
_entry.id   AF-A0A8S2XSK6-F1
#
_cell.length_a   1.000
_cell.length_b   1.000
_cell.length_c   1.000
_cell.angle_alpha   90.00
_cell.angle_beta   90.00
_cell.angle_gamma   90.00
#
_symmetry.space_group_name_H-M   'P 1'
#
loop_
_entity.id
_entity.type
_entity.pdbx_description
1 polymer ?
#
loop_
_entity_poly.entity_id
_entity_poly.type
_entity_poly.pdbx_seq_one_letter_code
_entity_poly.pdbx_strand_id
1 'polypeptide(L)'
;LLVLHQTNGTNITFVPQPTHITVADLPQPYDTPHVVKEAIVYSVPTNPLLYVPDGFTVKLYMSGLSSPRYLTYTPSGDILVSESAANRISCLVDNNNDGYPDQRLTFADASNALNSPFGMAFVNGYFYVGNQDATRRYLWTSGSRNITGTGEIVMTYPSYYHWTRTVLISPNENQIFVTIGSGSNVDAEPLPRASVQQANLDGSNQTT
;
A
#
# COMPACT_ATOMS: atom_id res chain seq x y z
N LEU A 1 12.85 31.99 1.99
CA LEU A 1 13.39 33.36 2.06
C LEU A 1 14.80 33.26 2.64
N LEU A 2 15.80 33.23 1.78
CA LEU A 2 17.21 33.11 2.18
C LEU A 2 17.87 34.45 1.87
N VAL A 3 18.45 35.10 2.87
CA VAL A 3 19.20 36.35 2.68
C VAL A 3 20.66 36.03 2.95
N LEU A 4 21.49 36.13 1.91
CA LEU A 4 22.95 36.03 2.02
C LEU A 4 23.53 37.45 2.15
N HIS A 5 24.30 37.68 3.21
CA HIS A 5 25.13 38.88 3.35
C HIS A 5 26.55 38.58 2.85
N GLN A 6 27.00 39.30 1.82
CA GLN A 6 28.38 39.28 1.37
C GLN A 6 29.12 40.48 1.97
N THR A 7 30.19 40.22 2.71
CA THR A 7 31.11 41.25 3.22
C THR A 7 32.43 41.14 2.46
N ASN A 8 32.84 42.25 1.84
CA ASN A 8 34.07 42.49 1.09
C ASN A 8 34.20 41.86 -0.32
N GLY A 9 34.21 42.73 -1.34
CA GLY A 9 34.64 42.44 -2.71
C GLY A 9 33.61 42.88 -3.74
N THR A 10 33.94 43.94 -4.49
CA THR A 10 33.31 44.47 -5.74
C THR A 10 31.77 44.42 -5.80
N ASN A 11 31.12 45.59 -5.84
CA ASN A 11 29.67 45.68 -6.09
C ASN A 11 29.32 45.03 -7.44
N ILE A 12 28.93 43.75 -7.42
CA ILE A 12 28.34 43.09 -8.58
C ILE A 12 26.87 43.48 -8.55
N THR A 13 26.49 44.45 -9.39
CA THR A 13 25.08 44.79 -9.58
C THR A 13 24.39 43.57 -10.19
N PHE A 14 23.63 42.84 -9.39
CA PHE A 14 22.75 41.80 -9.90
C PHE A 14 21.59 42.48 -10.62
N VAL A 15 21.64 42.47 -11.95
CA VAL A 15 20.50 42.85 -12.79
C VAL A 15 19.76 41.56 -13.13
N PRO A 16 18.66 41.22 -12.44
CA PRO A 16 17.87 40.06 -12.82
C PRO A 16 17.32 40.28 -14.23
N GLN A 17 17.67 39.40 -15.15
CA GLN A 17 16.97 39.29 -16.42
C GLN A 17 15.73 38.43 -16.19
N PRO A 18 14.50 38.92 -16.44
CA PRO A 18 13.31 38.11 -16.33
C PRO A 18 13.43 36.90 -17.26
N THR A 19 13.42 35.69 -16.72
CA THR A 19 13.30 34.48 -17.54
C THR A 19 11.83 34.31 -17.88
N HIS A 20 11.49 34.48 -19.15
CA HIS A 20 10.14 34.20 -19.64
C HIS A 20 10.10 32.76 -20.10
N ILE A 21 9.43 31.89 -19.33
CA ILE A 21 9.24 30.47 -19.65
C ILE A 21 7.81 30.29 -20.12
N THR A 22 7.63 29.85 -21.35
CA THR A 22 6.37 29.41 -21.94
C THR A 22 6.29 27.89 -21.95
N VAL A 23 5.10 27.34 -22.23
CA VAL A 23 4.93 25.89 -22.39
C VAL A 23 5.84 25.33 -23.50
N ALA A 24 6.17 26.13 -24.53
CA ALA A 24 7.07 25.73 -25.60
C ALA A 24 8.54 25.66 -25.15
N ASP A 25 8.91 26.34 -24.07
CA ASP A 25 10.26 26.33 -23.50
C ASP A 25 10.47 25.13 -22.56
N LEU A 26 9.42 24.36 -22.27
CA LEU A 26 9.52 23.16 -21.46
C LEU A 26 10.00 21.97 -22.31
N PRO A 27 10.91 21.13 -21.78
CA PRO A 27 11.23 19.86 -22.42
C PRO A 27 9.94 19.03 -22.58
N GLN A 28 9.85 18.30 -23.69
CA GLN A 28 8.72 17.41 -23.90
C GLN A 28 8.65 16.37 -22.78
N PRO A 29 7.45 15.87 -22.41
CA PRO A 29 7.37 14.69 -21.56
C PRO A 29 8.31 13.61 -22.09
N TYR A 30 9.11 13.02 -21.20
CA TYR A 30 10.12 11.99 -21.52
C TYR A 30 11.35 12.46 -22.33
N ASP A 31 11.70 13.75 -22.31
CA ASP A 31 12.92 14.28 -22.97
C ASP A 31 14.23 13.68 -22.43
N THR A 32 14.17 12.98 -21.29
CA THR A 32 15.26 12.12 -20.80
C THR A 32 14.76 10.72 -20.49
N PRO A 33 15.58 9.67 -20.68
CA PRO A 33 15.26 8.32 -20.25
C PRO A 33 14.96 8.25 -18.76
N HIS A 34 14.01 7.39 -18.38
CA HIS A 34 13.73 7.09 -16.98
C HIS A 34 14.95 6.46 -16.30
N VAL A 35 15.36 6.99 -15.15
CA VAL A 35 16.41 6.41 -14.31
C VAL A 35 15.75 5.74 -13.11
N VAL A 36 15.80 4.41 -13.03
CA VAL A 36 15.47 3.68 -11.81
C VAL A 36 16.70 3.71 -10.91
N LYS A 37 16.59 4.29 -9.71
CA LYS A 37 17.62 4.17 -8.68
C LYS A 37 17.09 3.27 -7.58
N GLU A 38 17.30 1.97 -7.74
CA GLU A 38 16.90 1.00 -6.72
C GLU A 38 17.64 1.25 -5.41
N ALA A 39 16.96 0.96 -4.30
CA ALA A 39 17.57 1.04 -3.00
C ALA A 39 18.68 -0.02 -2.88
N ILE A 40 19.85 0.38 -2.40
CA ILE A 40 20.90 -0.57 -2.01
C ILE A 40 20.44 -1.26 -0.73
N VAL A 41 20.18 -2.55 -0.81
CA VAL A 41 19.79 -3.36 0.36
C VAL A 41 21.04 -3.76 1.12
N TYR A 42 21.22 -3.17 2.30
CA TYR A 42 22.25 -3.59 3.24
C TYR A 42 21.72 -4.70 4.16
N SER A 43 22.56 -5.66 4.51
CA SER A 43 22.24 -6.63 5.55
C SER A 43 21.96 -5.91 6.87
N VAL A 44 20.98 -6.40 7.62
CA VAL A 44 20.70 -5.90 8.97
C VAL A 44 21.98 -6.04 9.81
N PRO A 45 22.51 -4.96 10.40
CA PRO A 45 23.70 -5.04 11.25
C PRO A 45 23.47 -6.00 12.44
N THR A 46 24.54 -6.57 13.00
CA THR A 46 24.45 -7.49 14.16
C THR A 46 23.77 -6.85 15.38
N ASN A 47 23.86 -5.53 15.53
CA ASN A 47 23.16 -4.75 16.55
C ASN A 47 22.43 -3.56 15.89
N PRO A 48 21.24 -3.79 15.28
CA PRO A 48 20.53 -2.73 14.60
C PRO A 48 19.98 -1.75 15.63
N LEU A 49 20.40 -0.49 15.55
CA LEU A 49 19.90 0.55 16.42
C LEU A 49 18.64 1.17 15.80
N LEU A 50 17.49 0.97 16.44
CA LEU A 50 16.25 1.66 16.10
C LEU A 50 15.98 2.69 17.19
N TYR A 51 16.00 3.98 16.82
CA TYR A 51 15.61 5.05 17.72
C TYR A 51 14.09 5.05 17.85
N VAL A 52 13.61 4.87 19.08
CA VAL A 52 12.20 4.93 19.43
C VAL A 52 12.00 5.92 20.57
N PRO A 53 10.82 6.54 20.69
CA PRO A 53 10.53 7.43 21.82
C PRO A 53 10.71 6.74 23.18
N ASP A 54 10.97 7.52 24.22
CA ASP A 54 11.10 7.01 25.59
C ASP A 54 9.85 6.20 26.00
N GLY A 55 10.06 5.06 26.66
CA GLY A 55 9.00 4.14 27.06
C GLY A 55 8.59 3.11 25.99
N PHE A 56 9.17 3.18 24.79
CA PHE A 56 8.94 2.20 23.72
C PHE A 56 10.12 1.25 23.54
N THR A 57 9.83 0.03 23.09
CA THR A 57 10.84 -0.94 22.64
C THR A 57 10.42 -1.49 21.29
N VAL A 58 11.37 -1.70 20.38
CA VAL A 58 11.12 -2.44 19.14
C VAL A 58 11.80 -3.79 19.22
N LYS A 59 11.08 -4.81 18.78
CA LYS A 59 11.57 -6.18 18.67
C LYS A 59 11.20 -6.72 17.29
N LEU A 60 12.04 -7.63 16.79
CA LEU A 60 11.70 -8.38 15.59
C LEU A 60 10.53 -9.32 15.88
N TYR A 61 9.38 -9.07 15.26
CA TYR A 61 8.19 -9.91 15.42
C TYR A 61 8.25 -11.16 14.53
N MET A 62 8.55 -10.99 13.24
CA MET A 62 8.66 -12.09 12.28
C MET A 62 9.66 -11.74 11.17
N SER A 63 10.39 -12.74 10.69
CA SER A 63 11.30 -12.62 9.53
C SER A 63 10.96 -13.67 8.45
N GLY A 64 11.60 -13.58 7.28
CA GLY A 64 11.38 -14.56 6.20
C GLY A 64 10.04 -14.42 5.47
N LEU A 65 9.37 -13.28 5.60
CA LEU A 65 8.24 -12.88 4.77
C LEU A 65 8.75 -12.40 3.40
N SER A 66 8.02 -12.70 2.34
CA SER A 66 8.30 -12.26 0.97
C SER A 66 7.68 -10.89 0.74
N SER A 67 8.49 -9.84 0.81
CA SER A 67 8.09 -8.45 0.56
C SER A 67 6.76 -8.08 1.25
N PRO A 68 6.68 -8.13 2.60
CA PRO A 68 5.45 -7.83 3.33
C PRO A 68 5.02 -6.37 3.08
N ARG A 69 3.72 -6.13 2.86
CA ARG A 69 3.20 -4.81 2.43
C ARG A 69 2.10 -4.23 3.30
N TYR A 70 1.21 -5.07 3.82
CA TYR A 70 0.05 -4.64 4.62
C TYR A 70 -0.17 -5.60 5.79
N LEU A 71 -0.59 -5.06 6.92
CA LEU A 71 -0.90 -5.80 8.14
C LEU A 71 -2.32 -5.47 8.59
N THR A 72 -3.05 -6.48 9.07
CA THR A 72 -4.31 -6.28 9.78
C THR A 72 -4.52 -7.37 10.82
N TYR A 73 -5.34 -7.10 11.83
CA TYR A 73 -5.82 -8.14 12.73
C TYR A 73 -7.05 -8.82 12.13
N THR A 74 -7.11 -10.14 12.28
CA THR A 74 -8.40 -10.84 12.21
C THR A 74 -9.27 -10.39 13.40
N PRO A 75 -10.61 -10.44 13.29
CA PRO A 75 -11.49 -10.18 14.43
C PRO A 75 -11.24 -11.10 15.64
N SER A 76 -10.58 -12.25 15.43
CA SER A 76 -10.17 -13.19 16.48
C SER A 76 -8.76 -12.94 17.05
N GLY A 77 -8.01 -11.95 16.56
CA GLY A 77 -6.73 -11.51 17.14
C GLY A 77 -5.45 -11.99 16.44
N ASP A 78 -5.51 -12.94 15.50
CA ASP A 78 -4.35 -13.31 14.67
C ASP A 78 -3.97 -12.15 13.72
N ILE A 79 -2.69 -12.01 13.35
CA ILE A 79 -2.21 -10.98 12.42
C ILE A 79 -2.13 -11.54 10.99
N LEU A 80 -2.78 -10.88 10.04
CA LEU A 80 -2.60 -11.17 8.62
C LEU A 80 -1.55 -10.25 7.99
N VAL A 81 -0.71 -10.83 7.13
CA VAL A 81 0.33 -10.12 6.38
C VAL A 81 0.15 -10.36 4.89
N SER A 82 -0.05 -9.30 4.12
CA SER A 82 0.02 -9.35 2.66
C SER A 82 1.48 -9.48 2.21
N GLU A 83 1.75 -10.51 1.41
CA GLU A 83 2.99 -10.76 0.68
C GLU A 83 2.69 -10.63 -0.82
N SER A 84 2.50 -9.37 -1.28
CA SER A 84 1.92 -9.09 -2.60
C SER A 84 2.65 -9.77 -3.76
N ALA A 85 3.99 -9.71 -3.77
CA ALA A 85 4.81 -10.31 -4.82
C ALA A 85 4.71 -11.85 -4.86
N ALA A 86 4.32 -12.48 -3.75
CA ALA A 86 4.12 -13.92 -3.65
C ALA A 86 2.66 -14.35 -3.87
N ASN A 87 1.74 -13.41 -4.17
CA ASN A 87 0.30 -13.65 -4.23
C ASN A 87 -0.23 -14.42 -3.01
N ARG A 88 0.25 -14.04 -1.81
CA ARG A 88 -0.05 -14.76 -0.57
C ARG A 88 -0.43 -13.79 0.54
N ILE A 89 -1.29 -14.27 1.43
CA ILE A 89 -1.52 -13.68 2.75
C ILE A 89 -1.08 -14.71 3.79
N SER A 90 -0.12 -14.34 4.64
CA SER A 90 0.28 -15.14 5.81
C SER A 90 -0.60 -14.81 7.01
N CYS A 91 -0.94 -15.80 7.81
CA CYS A 91 -1.53 -15.64 9.15
C CYS A 91 -0.45 -15.93 10.19
N LEU A 92 -0.16 -14.95 11.04
CA LEU A 92 0.77 -15.04 12.16
C LEU A 92 -0.04 -15.20 13.44
N VAL A 93 0.19 -16.33 14.10
CA VAL A 93 -0.59 -16.78 15.25
C VAL A 93 0.26 -16.67 16.50
N ASP A 94 -0.25 -15.99 17.52
CA ASP A 94 0.30 -15.94 18.87
C ASP A 94 -0.74 -16.58 19.82
N ASN A 95 -0.52 -17.83 20.25
CA ASN A 95 -1.47 -18.56 21.09
C ASN A 95 -1.26 -18.28 22.58
N ASN A 96 -0.08 -17.79 22.98
CA ASN A 96 0.27 -17.56 24.37
C ASN A 96 0.21 -16.07 24.76
N ASN A 97 -0.06 -15.18 23.80
CA ASN A 97 -0.11 -13.72 23.92
C ASN A 97 1.18 -13.12 24.49
N ASP A 98 2.34 -13.70 24.18
CA ASP A 98 3.64 -13.20 24.62
C ASP A 98 4.19 -12.09 23.69
N GLY A 99 3.47 -11.78 22.62
CA GLY A 99 3.85 -10.77 21.64
C GLY A 99 4.78 -11.31 20.55
N TYR A 100 4.88 -12.63 20.39
CA TYR A 100 5.58 -13.30 19.30
C TYR A 100 4.70 -14.37 18.63
N PRO A 101 4.79 -14.53 17.30
CA PRO A 101 4.02 -15.56 16.64
C PRO A 101 4.64 -16.95 16.86
N ASP A 102 3.87 -17.88 17.40
CA ASP A 102 4.19 -19.31 17.49
C ASP A 102 4.19 -19.98 16.11
N GLN A 103 3.31 -19.52 15.22
CA GLN A 103 3.08 -20.15 13.93
C GLN A 103 2.88 -19.12 12.81
N ARG A 104 3.35 -19.50 11.62
CA ARG A 104 3.00 -18.85 10.35
C ARG A 104 2.25 -19.85 9.48
N LEU A 105 1.02 -19.52 9.14
CA LEU A 105 0.17 -20.29 8.24
C LEU A 105 -0.07 -19.52 6.95
N THR A 106 -0.43 -20.22 5.88
CA THR A 106 -0.99 -19.58 4.68
C THR A 106 -2.48 -19.34 4.92
N PHE A 107 -2.89 -18.08 5.01
CA PHE A 107 -4.30 -17.71 5.12
C PHE A 107 -5.00 -17.83 3.76
N ALA A 108 -4.33 -17.37 2.72
CA ALA A 108 -4.81 -17.35 1.35
C ALA A 108 -3.64 -17.30 0.38
N ASP A 109 -3.80 -17.87 -0.81
CA ASP A 109 -2.79 -17.79 -1.88
C ASP A 109 -3.42 -17.65 -3.28
N ALA A 110 -2.62 -17.84 -4.32
CA ALA A 110 -3.07 -17.74 -5.71
C ALA A 110 -4.25 -18.69 -6.04
N SER A 111 -4.40 -19.83 -5.34
CA SER A 111 -5.55 -20.73 -5.52
C SER A 111 -6.87 -20.11 -5.05
N ASN A 112 -6.80 -19.11 -4.16
CA ASN A 112 -7.93 -18.29 -3.73
C ASN A 112 -8.17 -17.09 -4.66
N ALA A 113 -7.55 -17.04 -5.84
CA ALA A 113 -7.59 -15.91 -6.77
C ALA A 113 -6.95 -14.62 -6.21
N LEU A 114 -5.90 -14.74 -5.38
CA LEU A 114 -5.08 -13.60 -5.01
C LEU A 114 -4.22 -13.12 -6.19
N ASN A 115 -4.16 -11.80 -6.34
CA ASN A 115 -3.41 -11.15 -7.42
C ASN A 115 -2.81 -9.83 -6.92
N SER A 116 -1.55 -9.86 -6.51
CA SER A 116 -0.85 -8.77 -5.82
C SER A 116 -1.70 -8.18 -4.67
N PRO A 117 -2.12 -9.00 -3.70
CA PRO A 117 -3.01 -8.57 -2.61
C PRO A 117 -2.36 -7.45 -1.80
N PHE A 118 -3.11 -6.43 -1.40
CA PHE A 118 -2.61 -5.34 -0.55
C PHE A 118 -3.52 -5.07 0.65
N GLY A 119 -4.50 -4.17 0.50
CA GLY A 119 -5.38 -3.76 1.58
C GLY A 119 -6.34 -4.88 1.96
N MET A 120 -6.57 -5.03 3.25
CA MET A 120 -7.38 -6.10 3.83
C MET A 120 -8.30 -5.52 4.91
N ALA A 121 -9.54 -6.01 4.97
CA ALA A 121 -10.51 -5.61 5.99
C ALA A 121 -11.48 -6.75 6.33
N PHE A 122 -12.12 -6.64 7.49
CA PHE A 122 -13.17 -7.56 7.93
C PHE A 122 -14.43 -6.76 8.30
N VAL A 123 -15.59 -7.24 7.88
CA VAL A 123 -16.90 -6.68 8.28
C VAL A 123 -18.00 -7.71 8.02
N ASN A 124 -19.01 -7.79 8.89
CA ASN A 124 -20.21 -8.60 8.71
C ASN A 124 -19.97 -10.08 8.33
N GLY A 125 -18.93 -10.71 8.90
CA GLY A 125 -18.59 -12.12 8.60
C GLY A 125 -17.90 -12.33 7.24
N TYR A 126 -17.41 -11.26 6.62
CA TYR A 126 -16.63 -11.32 5.39
C TYR A 126 -15.22 -10.79 5.59
N PHE A 127 -14.27 -11.43 4.91
CA PHE A 127 -12.92 -10.95 4.68
C PHE A 127 -12.85 -10.31 3.30
N TYR A 128 -12.34 -9.08 3.21
CA TYR A 128 -12.13 -8.33 1.98
C TYR A 128 -10.64 -8.19 1.68
N VAL A 129 -10.28 -8.33 0.41
CA VAL A 129 -8.91 -8.10 -0.08
C VAL A 129 -8.93 -7.27 -1.37
N GLY A 130 -8.08 -6.25 -1.42
CA GLY A 130 -7.79 -5.50 -2.64
C GLY A 130 -6.67 -6.17 -3.41
N ASN A 131 -7.00 -6.91 -4.47
CA ASN A 131 -6.04 -7.36 -5.48
C ASN A 131 -5.82 -6.24 -6.51
N GLN A 132 -4.76 -6.26 -7.31
CA GLN A 132 -4.49 -5.20 -8.27
C GLN A 132 -5.59 -4.97 -9.34
N ASP A 133 -6.41 -5.97 -9.61
CA ASP A 133 -7.46 -6.01 -10.64
C ASP A 133 -8.89 -5.95 -10.08
N ALA A 134 -9.09 -6.38 -8.83
CA ALA A 134 -10.40 -6.42 -8.22
C ALA A 134 -10.34 -6.44 -6.69
N THR A 135 -11.39 -5.91 -6.05
CA THR A 135 -11.64 -6.19 -4.65
C THR A 135 -12.51 -7.43 -4.56
N ARG A 136 -12.07 -8.41 -3.76
CA ARG A 136 -12.79 -9.67 -3.52
C ARG A 136 -13.23 -9.77 -2.08
N ARG A 137 -14.34 -10.47 -1.83
CA ARG A 137 -14.79 -10.85 -0.49
C ARG A 137 -14.96 -12.36 -0.36
N TYR A 138 -14.70 -12.86 0.84
CA TYR A 138 -14.79 -14.27 1.21
C TYR A 138 -15.60 -14.38 2.49
N LEU A 139 -16.43 -15.40 2.59
CA LEU A 139 -17.01 -15.75 3.89
C LEU A 139 -15.87 -16.07 4.86
N TRP A 140 -15.96 -15.50 6.06
CA TRP A 140 -15.00 -15.73 7.12
C TRP A 140 -15.74 -16.05 8.41
N THR A 141 -15.38 -17.17 9.02
CA THR A 141 -15.90 -17.57 10.33
C THR A 141 -14.89 -17.19 11.40
N SER A 142 -15.38 -16.79 12.58
CA SER A 142 -14.51 -16.41 13.69
C SER A 142 -13.51 -17.52 14.02
N GLY A 143 -12.22 -17.15 14.10
CA GLY A 143 -11.13 -18.10 14.35
C GLY A 143 -10.65 -18.87 13.13
N SER A 144 -11.26 -18.70 11.94
CA SER A 144 -10.74 -19.30 10.71
C SER A 144 -9.39 -18.69 10.36
N ARG A 145 -8.37 -19.55 10.25
CA ARG A 145 -6.99 -19.20 9.86
C ARG A 145 -6.68 -19.44 8.38
N ASN A 146 -7.71 -19.69 7.58
CA ASN A 146 -7.66 -19.72 6.13
C ASN A 146 -9.00 -19.27 5.52
N ILE A 147 -8.99 -19.00 4.21
CA ILE A 147 -10.19 -18.84 3.40
C ILE A 147 -10.28 -19.93 2.34
N THR A 148 -11.50 -20.25 1.92
CA THR A 148 -11.79 -21.25 0.90
C THR A 148 -12.42 -20.61 -0.34
N GLY A 149 -12.28 -21.27 -1.49
CA GLY A 149 -12.79 -20.78 -2.77
C GLY A 149 -12.05 -19.54 -3.28
N THR A 150 -12.60 -18.95 -4.35
CA THR A 150 -11.99 -17.83 -5.09
C THR A 150 -12.59 -16.46 -4.74
N GLY A 151 -13.57 -16.45 -3.83
CA GLY A 151 -14.25 -15.24 -3.38
C GLY A 151 -15.17 -14.62 -4.43
N GLU A 152 -16.08 -13.79 -3.95
CA GLU A 152 -16.96 -12.97 -4.77
C GLU A 152 -16.24 -11.69 -5.18
N ILE A 153 -16.41 -11.27 -6.43
CA ILE A 153 -15.91 -9.97 -6.90
C ILE A 153 -16.85 -8.88 -6.38
N VAL A 154 -16.30 -7.89 -5.68
CA VAL A 154 -17.02 -6.72 -5.16
C VAL A 154 -16.90 -5.56 -6.14
N MET A 155 -15.69 -5.28 -6.62
CA MET A 155 -15.42 -4.22 -7.60
C MET A 155 -14.28 -4.66 -8.51
N THR A 156 -14.33 -4.25 -9.78
CA THR A 156 -13.23 -4.41 -10.73
C THR A 156 -12.65 -3.05 -11.10
N TYR A 157 -11.37 -3.03 -11.44
CA TYR A 157 -10.68 -1.80 -11.84
C TYR A 157 -9.48 -2.13 -12.73
N PRO A 158 -8.98 -1.14 -13.49
CA PRO A 158 -7.80 -1.34 -14.31
C PRO A 158 -6.59 -1.72 -13.43
N SER A 159 -5.92 -2.82 -13.78
CA SER A 159 -4.60 -3.19 -13.27
C SER A 159 -3.51 -2.50 -14.08
N TYR A 160 -2.25 -2.54 -13.62
CA TYR A 160 -1.06 -1.84 -14.16
C TYR A 160 -0.59 -0.64 -13.32
N TYR A 161 0.73 -0.46 -13.31
CA TYR A 161 1.51 0.58 -12.64
C TYR A 161 1.28 0.67 -11.13
N HIS A 162 0.64 1.71 -10.60
CA HIS A 162 0.37 1.83 -9.16
C HIS A 162 -0.73 0.84 -8.73
N TRP A 163 -0.32 -0.40 -8.46
CA TRP A 163 -1.18 -1.58 -8.31
C TRP A 163 -1.77 -1.78 -6.91
N THR A 164 -1.28 -1.09 -5.88
CA THR A 164 -1.80 -1.26 -4.51
C THR A 164 -3.24 -0.79 -4.41
N ARG A 165 -4.05 -1.53 -3.63
CA ARG A 165 -5.45 -1.24 -3.36
C ARG A 165 -5.68 -1.24 -1.86
N THR A 166 -5.61 -0.07 -1.23
CA THR A 166 -6.04 0.08 0.16
C THR A 166 -7.53 -0.17 0.23
N VAL A 167 -7.98 -0.95 1.22
CA VAL A 167 -9.39 -1.27 1.46
C VAL A 167 -9.76 -0.77 2.84
N LEU A 168 -10.77 0.07 2.92
CA LEU A 168 -11.31 0.59 4.18
C LEU A 168 -12.82 0.38 4.23
N ILE A 169 -13.33 0.08 5.42
CA ILE A 169 -14.77 -0.04 5.69
C ILE A 169 -15.23 1.23 6.40
N SER A 170 -16.41 1.73 6.03
CA SER A 170 -17.01 2.89 6.68
C SER A 170 -17.27 2.62 8.17
N PRO A 171 -17.26 3.65 9.05
CA PRO A 171 -17.51 3.46 10.48
C PRO A 171 -18.88 2.86 10.83
N ASN A 172 -19.88 3.04 9.95
CA ASN A 172 -21.22 2.46 10.07
C ASN A 172 -21.34 1.09 9.35
N GLU A 173 -20.23 0.52 8.89
CA GLU A 173 -20.13 -0.84 8.36
C GLU A 173 -21.07 -1.17 7.20
N ASN A 174 -21.35 -0.19 6.34
CA ASN A 174 -22.24 -0.36 5.19
C ASN A 174 -21.60 -0.01 3.84
N GLN A 175 -20.41 0.58 3.85
CA GLN A 175 -19.70 0.99 2.64
C GLN A 175 -18.24 0.56 2.68
N ILE A 176 -17.69 0.34 1.50
CA ILE A 176 -16.29 0.01 1.26
C ILE A 176 -15.65 1.10 0.40
N PHE A 177 -14.44 1.49 0.76
CA PHE A 177 -13.61 2.46 0.07
C PHE A 177 -12.34 1.79 -0.45
N VAL A 178 -12.01 1.99 -1.73
CA VAL A 178 -10.85 1.36 -2.37
C VAL A 178 -10.05 2.38 -3.16
N THR A 179 -8.75 2.52 -2.85
CA THR A 179 -7.87 3.42 -3.60
C THR A 179 -7.47 2.79 -4.94
N ILE A 180 -7.53 3.57 -6.03
CA ILE A 180 -7.04 3.17 -7.35
C ILE A 180 -5.90 4.11 -7.76
N GLY A 181 -4.69 3.56 -7.84
CA GLY A 181 -3.51 4.32 -8.27
C GLY A 181 -3.52 4.63 -9.77
N SER A 182 -2.75 5.64 -10.18
CA SER A 182 -2.56 5.99 -11.59
C SER A 182 -1.89 4.87 -12.39
N GLY A 183 -2.20 4.79 -13.69
CA GLY A 183 -1.57 3.91 -14.66
C GLY A 183 -0.28 4.49 -15.25
N SER A 184 0.04 5.74 -14.95
CA SER A 184 1.32 6.38 -15.30
C SER A 184 1.80 7.38 -14.25
N ASN A 185 2.91 8.06 -14.53
CA ASN A 185 3.52 9.04 -13.63
C ASN A 185 2.91 10.45 -13.74
N VAL A 186 2.45 10.87 -14.93
CA VAL A 186 2.07 12.28 -15.18
C VAL A 186 0.96 12.46 -16.23
N ASP A 187 0.39 11.38 -16.77
CA ASP A 187 -0.64 11.52 -17.80
C ASP A 187 -2.01 11.79 -17.16
N ALA A 188 -2.86 12.52 -17.89
CA ALA A 188 -4.27 12.62 -17.57
C ALA A 188 -4.95 11.27 -17.90
N GLU A 189 -5.65 10.71 -16.93
CA GLU A 189 -6.29 9.41 -17.06
C GLU A 189 -7.80 9.51 -16.80
N PRO A 190 -8.63 8.72 -17.51
CA PRO A 190 -10.03 8.62 -17.16
C PRO A 190 -10.20 7.92 -15.80
N LEU A 191 -11.34 8.18 -15.16
CA LEU A 191 -11.76 7.40 -14.00
C LEU A 191 -11.76 5.89 -14.33
N PRO A 192 -11.44 5.01 -13.37
CA PRO A 192 -11.26 5.31 -11.95
C PRO A 192 -9.80 5.58 -11.53
N ARG A 193 -8.87 5.89 -12.43
CA ARG A 193 -7.45 6.09 -12.05
C ARG A 193 -7.25 7.30 -11.15
N ALA A 194 -6.23 7.24 -10.29
CA ALA A 194 -5.85 8.27 -9.33
C ALA A 194 -7.04 8.75 -8.45
N SER A 195 -7.84 7.80 -7.96
CA SER A 195 -9.08 8.10 -7.24
C SER A 195 -9.31 7.15 -6.05
N VAL A 196 -10.38 7.41 -5.30
CA VAL A 196 -10.94 6.48 -4.32
C VAL A 196 -12.33 6.08 -4.80
N GLN A 197 -12.58 4.78 -4.92
CA GLN A 197 -13.89 4.24 -5.24
C GLN A 197 -14.65 3.98 -3.95
N GLN A 198 -15.96 4.25 -3.96
CA GLN A 198 -16.88 3.94 -2.89
C GLN A 198 -17.99 3.04 -3.41
N ALA A 199 -18.37 2.00 -2.66
CA ALA A 199 -19.51 1.16 -2.98
C ALA A 199 -20.19 0.64 -1.70
N ASN A 200 -21.36 0.02 -1.84
CA ASN A 200 -21.89 -0.87 -0.80
C ASN A 200 -20.97 -2.10 -0.63
N LEU A 201 -21.12 -2.81 0.49
CA LEU A 201 -20.31 -3.99 0.83
C LEU A 201 -20.39 -5.17 -0.17
N ASP A 202 -21.39 -5.18 -1.04
CA ASP A 202 -21.58 -6.15 -2.13
C ASP A 202 -21.12 -5.62 -3.50
N GLY A 203 -20.62 -4.39 -3.56
CA GLY A 203 -20.19 -3.73 -4.79
C GLY A 203 -21.27 -2.88 -5.47
N SER A 204 -22.52 -2.95 -5.02
CA SER A 204 -23.59 -2.12 -5.59
C SER A 204 -23.37 -0.64 -5.30
N ASN A 205 -23.92 0.22 -6.16
CA ASN A 205 -23.80 1.69 -6.06
C ASN A 205 -22.34 2.18 -6.05
N GLN A 206 -21.47 1.55 -6.85
CA GLN A 206 -20.10 2.02 -7.03
C GLN A 206 -20.07 3.44 -7.61
N THR A 207 -19.29 4.32 -6.97
CA THR A 207 -19.05 5.71 -7.35
C THR A 207 -17.58 6.07 -7.15
N THR A 208 -17.16 7.17 -7.76
CA THR A 208 -15.83 7.77 -7.58
C THR A 208 -15.95 9.09 -6.85
#